data_AF-A0A2S9IH70-F1
#
_entry.id   AF-A0A2S9IH70-F1
#
_cell.length_a   1.000
_cell.length_b   1.000
_cell.length_c   1.000
_cell.angle_alpha   90.00
_cell.angle_beta   90.00
_cell.angle_gamma   90.00
#
_symmetry.space_group_name_H-M   'P 1'
#
loop_
_entity.id
_entity.type
_entity.pdbx_description
1 polymer ?
#
loop_
_entity_poly.entity_id
_entity_poly.type
_entity_poly.pdbx_seq_one_letter_code
_entity_poly.pdbx_strand_id
1 'polypeptide(L)' 'MLIGFVLLVSACGHDACDALPVSEHIYPTRTACEQMAERIHERRPNAVLLCGEVYR' A
#
# COMPACT_ATOMS: atom_id res chain seq x y z
N MET A 1 -1.27 -11.19 -15.62
CA MET A 1 -2.68 -10.73 -15.50
C MET A 1 -2.84 -9.95 -14.20
N LEU A 2 -3.58 -8.82 -14.16
CA LEU A 2 -3.78 -8.07 -12.91
C LEU A 2 -4.62 -8.92 -11.95
N ILE A 3 -4.09 -9.16 -10.75
CA ILE A 3 -4.74 -9.96 -9.70
C ILE A 3 -5.37 -9.08 -8.62
N GLY A 4 -4.86 -7.86 -8.44
CA GLY A 4 -5.36 -6.91 -7.45
C GLY A 4 -4.30 -5.88 -7.06
N PHE A 5 -4.44 -5.35 -5.86
CA PHE A 5 -3.64 -4.26 -5.31
C PHE A 5 -3.12 -4.63 -3.93
N VAL A 6 -1.86 -4.32 -3.64
CA VAL A 6 -1.25 -4.53 -2.33
C VAL A 6 -0.91 -3.18 -1.70
N LEU A 7 -1.06 -3.10 -0.38
CA LEU A 7 -0.68 -1.91 0.37
C LEU A 7 0.81 -1.98 0.72
N LEU A 8 1.56 -1.03 0.20
CA LEU A 8 3.00 -0.87 0.39
C LEU A 8 3.25 0.32 1.31
N VAL A 9 4.24 0.20 2.20
CA VAL A 9 4.75 1.31 2.98
C VAL A 9 6.16 1.64 2.53
N SER A 10 6.39 2.90 2.20
CA SER A 10 7.75 3.40 2.00
C SER A 10 8.33 3.78 3.36
N ALA A 11 9.29 2.99 3.83
CA ALA A 11 10.03 3.28 5.06
C ALA A 11 10.97 4.50 4.91
N CYS A 12 11.26 4.92 3.68
CA CYS A 12 12.14 6.06 3.38
C CYS A 12 11.39 7.30 2.85
N GLY A 13 10.06 7.33 2.99
CA GLY A 13 9.26 8.46 2.53
C GLY A 13 9.22 8.55 1.00
N HIS A 14 9.71 9.65 0.43
CA HIS A 14 9.78 9.86 -1.04
C HIS A 14 11.05 9.28 -1.67
N ASP A 15 12.03 8.84 -0.87
CA ASP A 15 13.25 8.23 -1.38
C ASP A 15 13.06 6.73 -1.58
N ALA A 16 13.57 6.23 -2.72
CA ALA A 16 13.31 4.92 -3.30
C ALA A 16 13.96 3.75 -2.52
N CYS A 17 13.55 3.54 -1.27
CA CYS A 17 13.81 2.29 -0.57
C CYS A 17 12.78 1.23 -0.93
N ASP A 18 13.12 -0.05 -0.71
CA ASP A 18 12.22 -1.18 -0.86
C ASP A 18 10.90 -0.91 -0.13
N ALA A 19 9.84 -0.68 -0.89
CA ALA A 19 8.51 -0.49 -0.35
C ALA A 19 8.05 -1.84 0.21
N LEU A 20 8.00 -1.94 1.53
CA LEU A 20 7.68 -3.18 2.21
C LEU A 20 6.16 -3.37 2.20
N PRO A 21 5.65 -4.59 1.96
CA PRO A 21 4.23 -4.86 2.10
C PRO A 21 3.82 -4.62 3.55
N VAL A 22 2.84 -3.73 3.76
CA VAL A 22 2.24 -3.54 5.09
C VAL A 22 1.49 -4.81 5.50
N SER A 23 0.97 -5.53 4.51
CA SER A 23 0.24 -6.78 4.66
C SER A 23 0.34 -7.59 3.36
N GLU A 24 0.29 -8.92 3.47
CA GLU A 24 0.16 -9.83 2.32
C GLU A 24 -1.27 -9.84 1.73
N HIS A 25 -2.15 -8.97 2.24
CA HIS A 25 -3.51 -8.85 1.74
C HIS A 25 -3.55 -8.18 0.35
N ILE A 26 -4.12 -8.91 -0.62
CA ILE A 26 -4.39 -8.40 -1.96
C ILE A 26 -5.83 -7.88 -1.98
N TYR A 27 -5.96 -6.57 -2.12
CA TYR A 27 -7.24 -5.91 -2.34
C TYR A 27 -7.69 -6.13 -3.80
N PRO A 28 -8.97 -6.47 -4.03
CA PRO A 28 -9.48 -6.69 -5.38
C PRO A 28 -9.58 -5.39 -6.20
N THR A 29 -9.65 -4.23 -5.55
CA THR A 29 -9.76 -2.92 -6.20
C THR A 29 -8.80 -1.91 -5.58
N ARG A 30 -8.41 -0.92 -6.38
CA ARG A 30 -7.56 0.19 -5.93
C ARG A 30 -8.20 0.97 -4.79
N THR A 31 -9.49 1.28 -4.90
CA THR A 31 -10.24 2.02 -3.89
C THR A 31 -10.26 1.31 -2.54
N ALA A 32 -10.39 -0.02 -2.52
CA ALA A 32 -10.33 -0.78 -1.27
C ALA A 32 -8.95 -0.70 -0.59
N CYS A 33 -7.88 -0.68 -1.39
CA CYS A 33 -6.53 -0.46 -0.90
C CYS A 33 -6.36 0.97 -0.34
N GLU A 34 -6.82 2.00 -1.07
CA GLU A 34 -6.74 3.40 -0.65
C GLU A 34 -7.52 3.66 0.65
N GLN A 35 -8.71 3.08 0.80
CA GLN A 35 -9.48 3.15 2.06
C GLN A 35 -8.75 2.50 3.25
N MET A 36 -7.92 1.49 3.02
CA MET A 36 -7.06 0.95 4.08
C MET A 36 -5.88 1.88 4.35
N ALA A 37 -5.30 2.46 3.30
CA ALA A 37 -4.22 3.44 3.43
C ALA A 37 -4.64 4.61 4.32
N GLU A 38 -5.83 5.18 4.08
CA GLU A 38 -6.39 6.27 4.91
C GLU A 38 -6.55 5.85 6.38
N ARG A 39 -7.13 4.67 6.64
CA ARG A 39 -7.28 4.15 8.01
C ARG A 39 -5.95 3.97 8.74
N ILE A 40 -4.89 3.61 8.03
CA ILE A 40 -3.56 3.48 8.63
C ILE A 40 -2.94 4.87 8.79
N HIS A 41 -3.16 5.78 7.85
CA HIS A 41 -2.70 7.16 7.94
C HIS A 41 -3.27 7.88 9.18
N GLU A 42 -4.53 7.63 9.55
CA GLU A 42 -5.12 8.15 10.80
C GLU A 42 -4.33 7.73 12.04
N ARG A 43 -3.79 6.50 12.07
CA ARG A 43 -3.00 5.98 13.19
C ARG A 43 -1.50 6.28 13.07
N ARG A 44 -1.01 6.47 11.85
CA ARG A 44 0.39 6.71 11.49
C ARG A 44 0.48 7.76 10.37
N PRO A 45 0.28 9.05 10.71
CA PRO A 45 0.27 10.12 9.72
C PRO A 45 1.63 10.31 9.02
N ASN A 46 2.72 9.83 9.65
CA ASN A 46 4.07 9.91 9.10
C ASN A 46 4.40 8.76 8.14
N ALA A 47 3.51 7.77 7.97
CA ALA A 47 3.73 6.65 7.06
C ALA A 47 3.32 7.04 5.63
N VAL A 48 4.22 6.86 4.67
CA VAL A 48 3.93 7.01 3.25
C VAL A 48 3.41 5.68 2.73
N LEU A 49 2.10 5.63 2.47
CA LEU A 49 1.39 4.43 2.04
C LEU A 49 1.04 4.54 0.55
N LEU A 50 1.24 3.45 -0.18
CA LEU A 50 1.05 3.37 -1.62
C LEU A 50 0.29 2.08 -1.96
N CYS A 51 -0.57 2.15 -2.98
CA CYS A 51 -1.26 0.98 -3.50
C CYS A 51 -0.57 0.53 -4.79
N GLY A 52 0.12 -0.60 -4.72
CA GLY A 52 0.82 -1.21 -5.85
C GLY A 52 -0.05 -2.26 -6.53
N GLU A 53 0.02 -2.35 -7.85
CA GLU A 53 -0.65 -3.39 -8.63
C GLU A 53 0.11 -4.72 -8.52
N VAL A 54 -0.63 -5.82 -8.36
CA VAL A 54 -0.08 -7.17 -8.30
C VAL A 54 -0.46 -7.92 -9.56
N TYR A 55 0.52 -8.53 -10.22
CA TYR A 55 0.35 -9.30 -11.45
C TYR A 55 0.77 -10.76 -11.23
N ARG A 56 0.03 -11.70 -11.86
CA ARG A 56 0.38 -13.13 -11.96
C ARG A 56 1.01 -13.44 -13.30
#